data_AF-A0A973G0P9-F1
#
_entry.id   AF-A0A973G0P9-F1
#
_cell.length_a   1.000
_cell.length_b   1.000
_cell.length_c   1.000
_cell.angle_alpha   90.00
_cell.angle_beta   90.00
_cell.angle_gamma   90.00
#
_symmetry.space_group_name_H-M   'P 1'
#
loop_
_entity.id
_entity.type
_entity.pdbx_description
1 polymer ?
#
loop_
_entity_poly.entity_id
_entity_poly.type
_entity_poly.pdbx_seq_one_letter_code
_entity_poly.pdbx_strand_id
1 'polypeptide(L)'
;MKHKKKELHPSWKHHAGRDMIVWQIMFTGSGTLVAQKRNTAGRQASFFSLDPENGRLLMDEYQPFYSHETGPSGEGWFTGLESTSEKLAYCHAYQQHSPEHLGIWAFDPAGGSVVWMRHDVVFSANLGAELLVYRPSVFAGFPERYFMLLDAMTGETLRELGEENPETGELRKQALPEEDRQQLLLPALAASSGFPPELDG
;
A
#
# COMPACT_ATOMS: atom_id res chain seq x y z
N MET A 1 4.76 -20.09 38.38
CA MET A 1 3.36 -19.76 37.98
C MET A 1 3.24 -20.01 36.49
N LYS A 2 2.32 -20.89 36.05
CA LYS A 2 2.06 -21.12 34.61
C LYS A 2 1.15 -20.00 34.11
N HIS A 3 1.62 -19.17 33.19
CA HIS A 3 0.74 -18.19 32.52
C HIS A 3 -0.33 -18.96 31.73
N LYS A 4 -1.60 -18.75 32.08
CA LYS A 4 -2.74 -19.29 31.35
C LYS A 4 -2.74 -18.63 29.97
N LYS A 5 -2.60 -19.42 28.90
CA LYS A 5 -2.59 -18.92 27.52
C LYS A 5 -3.95 -18.25 27.26
N LYS A 6 -3.95 -16.97 26.88
CA LYS A 6 -5.19 -16.22 26.60
C LYS A 6 -5.79 -16.78 25.32
N GLU A 7 -7.02 -17.29 25.40
CA GLU A 7 -7.76 -17.73 24.21
C GLU A 7 -8.21 -16.51 23.42
N LEU A 8 -7.87 -16.47 22.14
CA LEU A 8 -8.28 -15.42 21.20
C LEU A 8 -9.47 -15.95 20.40
N HIS A 9 -10.54 -15.16 20.32
CA HIS A 9 -11.71 -15.44 19.50
C HIS A 9 -11.86 -14.36 18.43
N PRO A 10 -12.36 -14.70 17.21
CA PRO A 10 -12.64 -13.69 16.21
C PRO A 10 -13.71 -12.71 16.71
N SER A 11 -13.40 -11.41 16.72
CA SER A 11 -14.36 -10.36 17.08
C SER A 11 -15.37 -10.09 15.97
N TRP A 12 -14.94 -10.20 14.71
CA TRP A 12 -15.76 -10.05 13.52
C TRP A 12 -15.14 -10.79 12.34
N LYS A 13 -15.90 -10.90 11.24
CA LYS A 13 -15.45 -11.47 9.97
C LYS A 13 -15.95 -10.59 8.83
N HIS A 14 -15.11 -10.41 7.82
CA HIS A 14 -15.48 -9.70 6.60
C HIS A 14 -15.29 -10.60 5.38
N HIS A 15 -16.22 -10.53 4.43
CA HIS A 15 -16.17 -11.26 3.17
C HIS A 15 -15.91 -10.27 2.04
N ALA A 16 -14.70 -10.28 1.48
CA ALA A 16 -14.22 -9.27 0.51
C ALA A 16 -14.94 -9.28 -0.86
N GLY A 17 -15.84 -10.25 -1.08
CA GLY A 17 -16.60 -10.42 -2.32
C GLY A 17 -16.47 -11.85 -2.84
N ARG A 18 -17.38 -12.28 -3.70
CA ARG A 18 -17.28 -13.60 -4.35
C ARG A 18 -16.08 -13.56 -5.32
N ASP A 19 -15.27 -14.61 -5.31
CA ASP A 19 -14.07 -14.75 -6.16
C ASP A 19 -12.98 -13.69 -5.93
N MET A 20 -13.04 -13.01 -4.79
CA MET A 20 -12.04 -12.02 -4.35
C MET A 20 -11.08 -12.64 -3.34
N ILE A 21 -9.79 -12.39 -3.53
CA ILE A 21 -8.73 -12.73 -2.57
C ILE A 21 -8.24 -11.44 -1.93
N VAL A 22 -8.15 -11.40 -0.60
CA VAL A 22 -7.46 -10.32 0.10
C VAL A 22 -5.96 -10.52 -0.11
N TRP A 23 -5.33 -9.57 -0.80
CA TRP A 23 -3.94 -9.64 -1.21
C TRP A 23 -2.99 -9.00 -0.20
N GLN A 24 -3.39 -7.87 0.37
CA GLN A 24 -2.57 -7.09 1.30
C GLN A 24 -3.47 -6.35 2.27
N ILE A 25 -3.04 -6.19 3.52
CA ILE A 25 -3.74 -5.44 4.57
C ILE A 25 -2.72 -4.52 5.24
N MET A 26 -3.13 -3.30 5.53
CA MET A 26 -2.41 -2.33 6.36
C MET A 26 -3.39 -1.59 7.28
N PHE A 27 -2.85 -0.88 8.25
CA PHE A 27 -3.56 0.05 9.11
C PHE A 27 -3.00 1.45 8.90
N THR A 28 -3.89 2.45 8.88
CA THR A 28 -3.46 3.84 8.98
C THR A 28 -2.99 4.15 10.40
N GLY A 29 -2.24 5.24 10.60
CA GLY A 29 -1.90 5.73 11.94
C GLY A 29 -3.12 6.06 12.81
N SER A 30 -4.25 6.41 12.19
CA SER A 30 -5.55 6.60 12.84
C SER A 30 -6.28 5.28 13.15
N GLY A 31 -5.71 4.13 12.80
CA GLY A 31 -6.22 2.80 13.09
C GLY A 31 -7.17 2.21 12.04
N THR A 32 -7.49 2.92 10.96
CA THR A 32 -8.38 2.38 9.91
C THR A 32 -7.70 1.23 9.19
N LEU A 33 -8.39 0.09 9.06
CA LEU A 33 -7.90 -1.04 8.26
C LEU A 33 -8.14 -0.71 6.79
N VAL A 34 -7.10 -0.81 5.97
CA VAL A 34 -7.16 -0.73 4.51
C VAL A 34 -6.61 -2.02 3.92
N ALA A 35 -7.25 -2.51 2.86
CA ALA A 35 -6.87 -3.76 2.26
C ALA A 35 -7.01 -3.71 0.73
N GLN A 36 -6.10 -4.39 0.06
CA GLN A 36 -6.20 -4.67 -1.37
C GLN A 36 -6.89 -6.02 -1.56
N LYS A 37 -7.89 -6.06 -2.43
CA LYS A 37 -8.50 -7.30 -2.93
C LYS A 37 -8.31 -7.47 -4.42
N ARG A 38 -8.23 -8.72 -4.87
CA ARG A 38 -7.99 -9.09 -6.27
C ARG A 38 -8.98 -10.15 -6.74
N ASN A 39 -9.56 -9.92 -7.91
CA ASN A 39 -10.24 -10.94 -8.71
C ASN A 39 -9.28 -11.38 -9.82
N THR A 40 -8.72 -12.58 -9.67
CA THR A 40 -7.74 -13.13 -10.62
C THR A 40 -8.38 -13.49 -11.96
N ALA A 41 -9.60 -14.02 -11.95
CA ALA A 41 -10.32 -14.40 -13.16
C ALA A 41 -10.71 -13.17 -14.01
N GLY A 42 -11.18 -12.11 -13.33
CA GLY A 42 -11.56 -10.85 -13.96
C GLY A 42 -10.39 -9.87 -14.17
N ARG A 43 -9.17 -10.23 -13.72
CA ARG A 43 -8.00 -9.33 -13.70
C ARG A 43 -8.34 -7.95 -13.16
N GLN A 44 -8.92 -7.90 -11.96
CA GLN A 44 -9.25 -6.65 -11.29
C GLN A 44 -8.63 -6.60 -9.89
N ALA A 45 -8.07 -5.45 -9.55
CA ALA A 45 -7.63 -5.09 -8.22
C ALA A 45 -8.42 -3.87 -7.74
N SER A 46 -8.79 -3.87 -6.47
CA SER A 46 -9.45 -2.75 -5.81
C SER A 46 -9.07 -2.70 -4.33
N PHE A 47 -9.37 -1.58 -3.70
CA PHE A 47 -9.12 -1.37 -2.28
C PHE A 47 -10.44 -1.25 -1.52
N PHE A 48 -10.45 -1.74 -0.30
CA PHE A 48 -11.54 -1.57 0.64
C PHE A 48 -10.99 -1.19 2.02
N SER A 49 -11.84 -0.66 2.87
CA SER A 49 -11.45 -0.29 4.23
C SER A 49 -12.54 -0.64 5.24
N LEU A 50 -12.09 -0.99 6.44
CA LEU A 50 -12.94 -1.39 7.55
C LEU A 50 -12.63 -0.58 8.80
N ASP A 51 -13.65 -0.36 9.61
CA ASP A 51 -13.52 -0.02 11.02
C ASP A 51 -13.01 -1.27 11.76
N PRO A 52 -11.81 -1.23 12.37
CA PRO A 52 -11.22 -2.40 13.02
C PRO A 52 -11.96 -2.84 14.29
N GLU A 53 -12.75 -1.97 14.93
CA GLU A 53 -13.41 -2.29 16.19
C GLU A 53 -14.60 -3.22 15.98
N ASN A 54 -15.35 -3.00 14.89
CA ASN A 54 -16.62 -3.65 14.64
C ASN A 54 -16.71 -4.33 13.25
N GLY A 55 -15.69 -4.19 12.40
CA GLY A 55 -15.64 -4.79 11.06
C GLY A 55 -16.56 -4.11 10.04
N ARG A 56 -17.08 -2.91 10.33
CA ARG A 56 -17.95 -2.15 9.42
C ARG A 56 -17.16 -1.69 8.20
N LEU A 57 -17.72 -1.94 7.02
CA LEU A 57 -17.21 -1.45 5.74
C LEU A 57 -17.35 0.07 5.66
N LEU A 58 -16.23 0.76 5.39
CA LEU A 58 -16.17 2.22 5.25
C LEU A 58 -16.10 2.62 3.77
N MET A 59 -15.26 1.92 3.00
CA MET A 59 -15.10 2.10 1.56
C MET A 59 -14.96 0.72 0.92
N ASP A 60 -15.50 0.55 -0.28
CA ASP A 60 -15.30 -0.65 -1.08
C ASP A 60 -15.07 -0.29 -2.55
N GLU A 61 -14.39 -1.20 -3.25
CA GLU A 61 -14.13 -1.14 -4.69
C GLU A 61 -13.42 0.13 -5.18
N TYR A 62 -12.62 0.77 -4.33
CA TYR A 62 -11.81 1.91 -4.75
C TYR A 62 -10.74 1.47 -5.75
N GLN A 63 -10.58 2.24 -6.82
CA GLN A 63 -9.54 2.05 -7.82
C GLN A 63 -8.88 3.40 -8.11
N PRO A 64 -7.54 3.46 -8.29
CA PRO A 64 -6.87 4.68 -8.71
C PRO A 64 -7.27 4.98 -10.16
N PHE A 65 -7.66 6.24 -10.42
CA PHE A 65 -7.96 6.75 -11.74
C PHE A 65 -6.95 7.84 -12.12
N TYR A 66 -6.61 7.89 -13.40
CA TYR A 66 -5.89 9.00 -14.00
C TYR A 66 -6.91 9.99 -14.56
N SER A 67 -6.73 11.29 -14.29
CA SER A 67 -7.71 12.34 -14.62
C SER A 67 -8.05 12.48 -16.11
N HIS A 68 -7.23 11.91 -17.00
CA HIS A 68 -7.42 11.94 -18.45
C HIS A 68 -7.76 10.58 -19.07
N GLU A 69 -7.83 9.51 -18.28
CA GLU A 69 -8.14 8.17 -18.77
C GLU A 69 -9.63 7.85 -18.64
N THR A 70 -10.16 7.04 -19.57
CA THR A 70 -11.55 6.55 -19.53
C THR A 70 -11.70 5.32 -18.63
N GLY A 71 -10.65 4.91 -17.91
CA GLY A 71 -10.61 3.69 -17.11
C GLY A 71 -9.63 3.79 -15.94
N PRO A 72 -9.59 2.76 -15.08
CA PRO A 72 -8.69 2.71 -13.93
C PRO A 72 -7.22 2.59 -14.36
N SER A 73 -6.33 3.23 -13.60
CA SER A 73 -4.89 3.18 -13.85
C SER A 73 -4.34 1.75 -13.73
N GLY A 74 -3.32 1.42 -14.52
CA GLY A 74 -2.75 0.07 -14.56
C GLY A 74 -3.74 -0.99 -15.09
N GLU A 75 -4.65 -0.60 -15.99
CA GLU A 75 -5.72 -1.46 -16.54
C GLU A 75 -6.64 -2.03 -15.44
N GLY A 76 -6.66 -1.41 -14.26
CA GLY A 76 -7.42 -1.88 -13.10
C GLY A 76 -6.86 -3.15 -12.43
N TRP A 77 -5.77 -3.74 -12.93
CA TRP A 77 -5.13 -4.92 -12.35
C TRP A 77 -3.78 -4.60 -11.71
N PHE A 78 -2.99 -3.80 -12.41
CA PHE A 78 -1.63 -3.47 -12.02
C PHE A 78 -1.63 -2.28 -11.09
N THR A 79 -2.11 -2.51 -9.88
CA THR A 79 -2.10 -1.55 -8.77
C THR A 79 -1.65 -2.22 -7.48
N GLY A 80 -1.13 -1.45 -6.53
CA GLY A 80 -0.62 -1.96 -5.26
C GLY A 80 -0.88 -1.01 -4.11
N LEU A 81 -0.99 -1.56 -2.90
CA LEU A 81 -0.96 -0.77 -1.67
C LEU A 81 0.50 -0.62 -1.25
N GLU A 82 0.97 0.62 -1.16
CA GLU A 82 2.39 0.90 -0.98
C GLU A 82 2.74 1.10 0.49
N SER A 83 1.98 1.95 1.20
CA SER A 83 2.22 2.28 2.61
C SER A 83 1.02 3.05 3.18
N THR A 84 1.09 3.44 4.46
CA THR A 84 0.12 4.31 5.14
C THR A 84 0.82 5.39 5.98
N SER A 85 0.14 6.52 6.22
CA SER A 85 0.58 7.52 7.21
C SER A 85 -0.62 8.27 7.77
N GLU A 86 -0.62 8.51 9.08
CA GLU A 86 -1.71 9.20 9.79
C GLU A 86 -3.10 8.68 9.39
N LYS A 87 -3.86 9.42 8.58
CA LYS A 87 -5.19 9.03 8.11
C LYS A 87 -5.23 8.59 6.64
N LEU A 88 -4.09 8.51 5.96
CA LEU A 88 -4.01 8.24 4.52
C LEU A 88 -3.41 6.86 4.24
N ALA A 89 -3.92 6.27 3.16
CA ALA A 89 -3.31 5.11 2.51
C ALA A 89 -2.75 5.54 1.15
N TYR A 90 -1.60 5.00 0.79
CA TYR A 90 -0.92 5.28 -0.47
C TYR A 90 -0.99 4.05 -1.36
N CYS A 91 -1.44 4.25 -2.60
CA CYS A 91 -1.38 3.23 -3.63
C CYS A 91 -0.73 3.77 -4.90
N HIS A 92 -0.30 2.85 -5.75
CA HIS A 92 0.28 3.13 -7.06
C HIS A 92 -0.39 2.26 -8.13
N ALA A 93 -0.16 2.65 -9.38
CA ALA A 93 -0.32 1.76 -10.53
C ALA A 93 1.07 1.31 -11.01
N TYR A 94 1.13 0.38 -11.97
CA TYR A 94 2.36 0.09 -12.71
C TYR A 94 2.26 0.65 -14.13
N GLN A 95 3.41 1.03 -14.66
CA GLN A 95 3.54 1.35 -16.07
C GLN A 95 3.27 0.11 -16.94
N GLN A 96 2.68 0.31 -18.10
CA GLN A 96 2.40 -0.80 -19.02
C GLN A 96 3.72 -1.46 -19.46
N HIS A 97 3.80 -2.79 -19.33
CA HIS A 97 4.99 -3.58 -19.67
C HIS A 97 6.26 -3.25 -18.87
N SER A 98 6.15 -2.56 -17.74
CA SER A 98 7.29 -2.23 -16.87
C SER A 98 6.96 -2.55 -15.41
N PRO A 99 7.94 -3.05 -14.63
CA PRO A 99 7.78 -3.21 -13.18
C PRO A 99 7.82 -1.87 -12.44
N GLU A 100 8.08 -0.75 -13.15
CA GLU A 100 8.13 0.57 -12.54
C GLU A 100 6.73 1.05 -12.15
N HIS A 101 6.65 1.63 -10.95
CA HIS A 101 5.41 2.22 -10.47
C HIS A 101 5.07 3.46 -11.30
N LEU A 102 3.79 3.75 -11.38
CA LEU A 102 3.22 4.91 -12.03
C LEU A 102 2.44 5.67 -10.98
N GLY A 103 2.97 6.80 -10.54
CA GLY A 103 2.29 7.72 -9.63
C GLY A 103 2.05 7.20 -8.22
N ILE A 104 1.53 8.10 -7.39
CA ILE A 104 1.06 7.85 -6.04
C ILE A 104 -0.31 8.50 -5.88
N TRP A 105 -1.28 7.75 -5.36
CA TRP A 105 -2.58 8.25 -4.92
C TRP A 105 -2.64 8.11 -3.41
N ALA A 106 -2.88 9.23 -2.73
CA ALA A 106 -3.18 9.24 -1.31
C ALA A 106 -4.69 9.39 -1.12
N PHE A 107 -5.32 8.41 -0.48
CA PHE A 107 -6.74 8.44 -0.20
C PHE A 107 -7.02 8.29 1.29
N ASP A 108 -8.10 8.90 1.74
CA ASP A 108 -8.66 8.72 3.08
C ASP A 108 -9.53 7.45 3.08
N PRO A 109 -9.11 6.35 3.72
CA PRO A 109 -9.89 5.13 3.76
C PRO A 109 -11.12 5.23 4.65
N ALA A 110 -11.20 6.19 5.57
CA ALA A 110 -12.41 6.41 6.36
C ALA A 110 -13.46 7.22 5.59
N GLY A 111 -13.02 8.21 4.81
CA GLY A 111 -13.88 9.07 3.99
C GLY A 111 -14.18 8.54 2.58
N GLY A 112 -13.36 7.62 2.07
CA GLY A 112 -13.50 7.06 0.72
C GLY A 112 -13.13 8.01 -0.40
N SER A 113 -12.26 9.00 -0.14
CA SER A 113 -11.91 10.05 -1.10
C SER A 113 -10.41 10.19 -1.30
N VAL A 114 -9.99 10.46 -2.54
CA VAL A 114 -8.61 10.88 -2.84
C VAL A 114 -8.37 12.25 -2.21
N VAL A 115 -7.28 12.37 -1.45
CA VAL A 115 -6.84 13.62 -0.83
C VAL A 115 -5.86 14.35 -1.73
N TRP A 116 -4.88 13.62 -2.26
CA TRP A 116 -3.95 14.14 -3.25
C TRP A 116 -3.43 13.02 -4.15
N MET A 117 -2.90 13.39 -5.30
CA MET A 117 -2.24 12.47 -6.21
C MET A 117 -1.04 13.13 -6.88
N ARG A 118 0.01 12.35 -7.12
CA ARG A 118 1.22 12.77 -7.82
C ARG A 118 1.56 11.71 -8.86
N HIS A 119 1.27 12.01 -10.12
CA HIS A 119 1.49 11.08 -11.23
C HIS A 119 2.94 11.04 -11.72
N ASP A 120 3.71 12.08 -11.38
CA ASP A 120 5.06 12.33 -11.86
C ASP A 120 6.15 11.68 -11.00
N VAL A 121 5.78 10.94 -9.96
CA VAL A 121 6.71 10.40 -8.97
C VAL A 121 6.44 8.93 -8.66
N VAL A 122 7.48 8.28 -8.17
CA VAL A 122 7.49 6.90 -7.71
C VAL A 122 7.88 6.88 -6.23
N PHE A 123 7.13 6.13 -5.42
CA PHE A 123 7.44 5.94 -4.01
C PHE A 123 8.80 5.24 -3.85
N SER A 124 9.58 5.67 -2.84
CA SER A 124 10.82 5.00 -2.47
C SER A 124 10.86 4.60 -0.99
N ALA A 125 10.37 5.43 -0.07
CA ALA A 125 10.33 5.12 1.35
C ALA A 125 9.36 6.02 2.11
N ASN A 126 8.80 5.50 3.21
CA ASN A 126 7.97 6.27 4.13
C ASN A 126 8.80 6.67 5.36
N LEU A 127 8.95 7.97 5.58
CA LEU A 127 9.72 8.57 6.67
C LEU A 127 8.81 9.13 7.78
N GLY A 128 7.54 8.75 7.79
CA GLY A 128 6.54 9.20 8.76
C GLY A 128 5.71 10.35 8.20
N ALA A 129 6.08 11.58 8.56
CA ALA A 129 5.44 12.80 8.05
C ALA A 129 5.84 13.13 6.61
N GLU A 130 6.92 12.51 6.11
CA GLU A 130 7.47 12.75 4.78
C GLU A 130 7.53 11.44 3.98
N LEU A 131 7.39 11.56 2.66
CA LEU A 131 7.61 10.48 1.72
C LEU A 131 8.85 10.79 0.89
N LEU A 132 9.81 9.87 0.88
CA LEU A 132 10.88 9.90 -0.11
C LEU A 132 10.35 9.31 -1.41
N VAL A 133 10.43 10.11 -2.46
CA VAL A 133 9.99 9.73 -3.81
C VAL A 133 11.07 10.09 -4.82
N TYR A 134 10.93 9.58 -6.04
CA TYR A 134 11.73 10.04 -7.18
C TYR A 134 10.89 10.25 -8.42
N ARG A 135 11.31 11.19 -9.27
CA ARG A 135 10.83 11.30 -10.64
C ARG A 135 11.76 10.50 -11.55
N PRO A 136 11.25 9.51 -12.31
CA PRO A 136 12.04 8.82 -13.31
C PRO A 136 12.31 9.76 -14.50
N SER A 137 13.54 9.77 -15.00
CA SER A 137 13.95 10.46 -16.22
C SER A 137 14.88 9.59 -17.06
N VAL A 138 15.13 10.00 -18.29
CA VAL A 138 16.10 9.34 -19.18
C VAL A 138 17.00 10.41 -19.78
N PHE A 139 18.30 10.26 -19.58
CA PHE A 139 19.31 11.11 -20.20
C PHE A 139 20.31 10.24 -20.97
N ALA A 140 20.53 10.59 -22.24
CA ALA A 140 21.40 9.82 -23.14
C ALA A 140 21.09 8.30 -23.22
N GLY A 141 19.83 7.91 -22.97
CA GLY A 141 19.40 6.51 -22.97
C GLY A 141 19.63 5.77 -21.64
N PHE A 142 20.14 6.44 -20.61
CA PHE A 142 20.31 5.88 -19.27
C PHE A 142 19.17 6.33 -18.35
N PRO A 143 18.63 5.42 -17.51
CA PRO A 143 17.61 5.77 -16.53
C PRO A 143 18.22 6.60 -15.41
N GLU A 144 17.58 7.71 -15.08
CA GLU A 144 17.93 8.62 -14.01
C GLU A 144 16.77 8.72 -13.02
N ARG A 145 17.11 9.08 -11.78
CA ARG A 145 16.15 9.25 -10.69
C ARG A 145 16.44 10.53 -9.96
N TYR A 146 15.50 11.47 -10.05
CA TYR A 146 15.57 12.73 -9.33
C TYR A 146 14.77 12.63 -8.04
N PHE A 147 15.46 12.59 -6.90
CA PHE A 147 14.84 12.36 -5.59
C PHE A 147 14.30 13.65 -4.98
N MET A 148 13.20 13.53 -4.24
CA MET A 148 12.59 14.60 -3.47
C MET A 148 11.83 14.07 -2.25
N LEU A 149 11.59 14.95 -1.29
CA LEU A 149 10.72 14.73 -0.15
C LEU A 149 9.37 15.38 -0.41
N LEU A 150 8.31 14.61 -0.22
CA LEU A 150 6.93 15.10 -0.21
C LEU A 150 6.40 15.13 1.22
N ASP A 151 5.55 16.11 1.52
CA ASP A 151 4.69 16.06 2.68
C ASP A 151 3.67 14.93 2.50
N ALA A 152 3.60 14.01 3.46
CA ALA A 152 2.78 12.81 3.33
C ALA A 152 1.27 13.14 3.32
N MET A 153 0.86 14.25 3.94
CA MET A 153 -0.54 14.64 4.07
C MET A 153 -1.09 15.43 2.89
N THR A 154 -0.24 16.14 2.17
CA THR A 154 -0.62 17.08 1.11
C THR A 154 -0.05 16.73 -0.26
N GLY A 155 1.02 15.94 -0.33
CA GLY A 155 1.73 15.63 -1.57
C GLY A 155 2.58 16.77 -2.12
N GLU A 156 2.70 17.87 -1.37
CA GLU A 156 3.53 19.02 -1.73
C GLU A 156 5.02 18.66 -1.61
N THR A 157 5.83 19.17 -2.53
CA THR A 157 7.29 18.99 -2.47
C THR A 157 7.85 19.86 -1.35
N LEU A 158 8.41 19.21 -0.32
CA LEU A 158 9.10 19.88 0.78
C LEU A 158 10.54 20.23 0.40
N ARG A 159 11.22 19.31 -0.29
CA ARG A 159 12.63 19.47 -0.65
C ARG A 159 13.02 18.65 -1.87
N GLU A 160 13.75 19.26 -2.78
CA GLU A 160 14.40 18.57 -3.89
C GLU A 160 15.81 18.12 -3.46
N LEU A 161 16.14 16.84 -3.66
CA LEU A 161 17.42 16.24 -3.26
C LEU A 161 18.37 16.07 -4.45
N GLY A 162 17.85 16.05 -5.67
CA GLY A 162 18.63 15.88 -6.89
C GLY A 162 18.86 14.42 -7.28
N GLU A 163 19.77 14.23 -8.24
CA GLU A 163 20.30 12.94 -8.66
C GLU A 163 21.45 12.51 -7.73
N GLU A 164 21.60 11.19 -7.52
CA GLU A 164 22.76 10.58 -6.83
C GLU A 164 23.23 11.27 -5.53
N ASN A 165 22.28 11.72 -4.70
CA ASN A 165 22.61 12.35 -3.43
C ASN A 165 22.88 11.28 -2.34
N PRO A 166 24.05 11.30 -1.65
CA PRO A 166 24.33 10.40 -0.53
C PRO A 166 23.26 10.43 0.57
N GLU A 167 22.62 11.59 0.77
CA GLU A 167 21.53 11.78 1.71
C GLU A 167 20.35 10.84 1.43
N THR A 168 20.02 10.59 0.15
CA THR A 168 18.97 9.65 -0.25
C THR A 168 19.24 8.23 0.27
N GLY A 169 20.52 7.83 0.31
CA GLY A 169 20.93 6.55 0.89
C GLY A 169 20.67 6.48 2.39
N GLU A 170 20.98 7.55 3.11
CA GLU A 170 20.77 7.64 4.55
C GLU A 170 19.29 7.73 4.92
N LEU A 171 18.49 8.50 4.18
CA LEU A 171 17.05 8.58 4.38
C LEU A 171 16.38 7.20 4.22
N ARG A 172 16.76 6.42 3.19
CA ARG A 172 16.23 5.06 3.02
C ARG A 172 16.59 4.14 4.18
N LYS A 173 17.78 4.26 4.77
CA LYS A 173 18.19 3.46 5.94
C LYS A 173 17.43 3.84 7.21
N GLN A 174 16.93 5.08 7.28
CA GLN A 174 16.12 5.55 8.40
C GLN A 174 14.66 5.06 8.31
N ALA A 175 14.21 4.69 7.11
CA ALA A 175 12.87 4.16 6.92
C ALA A 175 12.72 2.81 7.63
N LEU A 176 11.74 2.73 8.52
CA LEU A 176 11.38 1.48 9.16
C LEU A 176 10.66 0.56 8.16
N PRO A 177 10.89 -0.76 8.19
CA PRO A 177 10.06 -1.71 7.47
C PRO A 177 8.58 -1.53 7.80
N GLU A 178 7.69 -1.80 6.83
CA GLU A 178 6.25 -1.66 7.05
C GLU A 178 5.78 -2.56 8.19
N GLU A 179 6.28 -3.78 8.33
CA GLU A 179 5.90 -4.69 9.41
C GLU A 179 6.15 -4.07 10.80
N ASP A 180 7.30 -3.39 10.95
CA ASP A 180 7.67 -2.70 12.19
C ASP A 180 6.82 -1.44 12.41
N ARG A 181 6.55 -0.67 11.35
CA ARG A 181 5.66 0.51 11.41
C ARG A 181 4.24 0.15 11.81
N GLN A 182 3.72 -0.95 11.25
CA GLN A 182 2.35 -1.42 11.45
C GLN A 182 2.17 -2.04 12.84
N GLN A 183 3.27 -2.39 13.53
CA GLN A 183 3.27 -2.98 14.88
C GLN A 183 2.35 -4.19 15.01
N LEU A 184 2.20 -4.95 13.91
CA LEU A 184 1.26 -6.06 13.85
C LEU A 184 1.80 -7.27 14.59
N LEU A 185 1.12 -7.62 15.68
CA LEU A 185 1.34 -8.88 16.38
C LEU A 185 0.55 -9.97 15.69
N LEU A 186 1.17 -10.65 14.73
CA LEU A 186 0.61 -11.89 14.22
C LEU A 186 0.59 -12.92 15.37
N PRO A 187 -0.52 -13.64 15.56
CA PRO A 187 -0.51 -14.76 16.49
C PRO A 187 0.63 -15.69 16.07
N ALA A 188 1.42 -16.18 17.04
CA ALA A 188 2.41 -17.20 16.75
C ALA A 188 1.74 -18.29 15.92
N LEU A 189 2.22 -18.49 14.69
CA LEU A 189 1.71 -19.52 13.77
C LEU A 189 1.49 -20.76 14.62
N ALA A 190 0.24 -21.13 14.82
CA ALA A 190 -0.07 -22.37 15.50
C ALA A 190 0.56 -23.44 14.61
N ALA A 191 1.69 -24.00 15.04
CA ALA A 191 2.34 -25.11 14.37
C ALA A 191 1.45 -26.34 14.56
N SER A 192 0.39 -26.44 13.76
CA SER A 192 -0.44 -27.61 13.43
C SER A 192 -1.69 -27.08 12.74
N SER A 193 -2.09 -27.53 11.55
CA SER A 193 -2.18 -28.91 11.09
C SER A 193 -2.18 -28.99 9.56
N GLY A 194 -1.24 -29.75 8.99
CA GLY A 194 -1.35 -30.43 7.70
C GLY A 194 -1.67 -29.57 6.48
N PHE A 195 -0.63 -29.09 5.78
CA PHE A 195 -0.73 -29.11 4.32
C PHE A 195 -0.85 -30.58 3.90
N PRO A 196 -1.86 -30.97 3.10
CA PRO A 196 -1.84 -32.29 2.48
C PRO A 196 -0.57 -32.38 1.61
N PRO A 197 0.12 -33.54 1.60
CA PRO A 197 1.25 -33.72 0.70
C PRO A 197 0.79 -33.48 -0.74
N GLU A 198 1.64 -32.80 -1.51
CA GLU A 198 1.52 -32.62 -2.94
C GLU A 198 1.10 -33.94 -3.59
N LEU A 199 0.04 -33.90 -4.39
CA LEU A 199 -0.22 -34.96 -5.34
C LEU A 199 0.82 -34.80 -6.45
N ASP A 200 1.87 -35.60 -6.39
CA ASP A 200 2.70 -35.90 -7.54
C ASP A 200 1.80 -36.43 -8.67
N GLY A 201 1.81 -35.72 -9.79
CA GLY A 201 1.17 -36.09 -11.05
C GLY A 201 1.96 -35.55 -12.22
#